data_AF-A0A3A8W3Y7-F1
#
_entry.id   AF-A0A3A8W3Y7-F1
#
_cell.length_a   1.000
_cell.length_b   1.000
_cell.length_c   1.000
_cell.angle_alpha   90.00
_cell.angle_beta   90.00
_cell.angle_gamma   90.00
#
_symmetry.space_group_name_H-M   'P 1'
#
loop_
_entity.id
_entity.type
_entity.pdbx_description
1 polymer ?
#
loop_
_entity_poly.entity_id
_entity_poly.type
_entity_poly.pdbx_seq_one_letter_code
_entity_poly.pdbx_strand_id
1 'polypeptide(L)'
;MVHKIFGWIGGYLKVRIQGKRIERFVNLCRNRGIVLWQLCWDKNQEVLYFCISLKDFYRLRPMARKCKVHPIVVKRYGLPFLIGHMRKRASFCLGVAGCFALVLFLSTRIWGISVEGQSYHTKESILKYLDSIDIYGGIDGRTLECSRLEEQIRQQYNDIGWVSVEKKGSKIYIRIREVLLVQKKKEKKPAHLAAEEDGKVVSIVTRSGTAKVKAGDRVKKGDVLISGKVDIYGDNQELVETKYVHAEGTVILSVKENYQDTLEKQYQKKVYTGRTKKIYEWQLGDKKFFCYNPLKNLETFEKYDIIREGGQLCPLLSLRFPAGSYVKTFREIKYQGAVYSEKEARRILKERLQYYLLQKKEKGYRLKRKGTTFESGGMAYQYQGNLIFLKEQEKYKKISSKNRNDREKRTDGDNGNGN
;
A
#
# COMPACT_ATOMS: atom_id res chain seq x y z
N MET A 1 12.47 -8.05 -58.67
CA MET A 1 12.83 -7.79 -57.25
C MET A 1 12.54 -8.98 -56.32
N VAL A 2 11.42 -9.70 -56.47
CA VAL A 2 11.03 -10.85 -55.62
C VAL A 2 12.07 -11.98 -55.56
N HIS A 3 12.75 -12.28 -56.67
CA HIS A 3 13.79 -13.32 -56.75
C HIS A 3 15.07 -12.97 -55.97
N LYS A 4 15.36 -11.67 -55.77
CA LYS A 4 16.51 -11.23 -54.93
C LYS A 4 16.24 -11.48 -53.45
N ILE A 5 15.01 -11.23 -52.99
CA ILE A 5 14.64 -11.35 -51.56
C ILE A 5 14.54 -12.83 -51.15
N PHE A 6 13.85 -13.66 -51.94
CA PHE A 6 13.77 -15.10 -51.68
C PHE A 6 15.13 -15.80 -51.83
N GLY A 7 15.95 -15.38 -52.80
CA GLY A 7 17.33 -15.86 -52.94
C GLY A 7 18.24 -15.46 -51.77
N TRP A 8 17.98 -14.32 -51.12
CA TRP A 8 18.75 -13.87 -49.95
C TRP A 8 18.43 -14.68 -48.68
N ILE A 9 17.17 -15.07 -48.49
CA ILE A 9 16.73 -15.94 -47.39
C ILE A 9 17.30 -17.36 -47.55
N GLY A 10 17.26 -17.91 -48.77
CA GLY A 10 17.79 -19.25 -49.08
C GLY A 10 19.31 -19.33 -49.25
N GLY A 11 19.99 -18.19 -49.40
CA GLY A 11 21.41 -18.10 -49.74
C GLY A 11 21.67 -18.34 -51.23
N TYR A 12 22.57 -17.54 -51.80
CA TYR A 12 23.04 -17.71 -53.17
C TYR A 12 24.55 -17.53 -53.28
N LEU A 13 25.12 -18.12 -54.33
CA LEU A 13 26.54 -18.18 -54.59
C LEU A 13 26.84 -17.48 -55.91
N LYS A 14 27.86 -16.62 -55.93
CA LYS A 14 28.47 -16.14 -57.17
C LYS A 14 29.55 -17.12 -57.57
N VAL A 15 29.36 -17.78 -58.70
CA VAL A 15 30.23 -18.85 -59.21
C VAL A 15 30.90 -18.36 -60.50
N ARG A 16 32.17 -18.70 -60.66
CA ARG A 16 32.90 -18.55 -61.93
C ARG A 16 33.11 -19.93 -62.55
N ILE A 17 32.96 -20.02 -63.87
CA ILE A 17 33.25 -21.22 -64.64
C ILE A 17 34.22 -20.86 -65.76
N GLN A 18 35.22 -21.72 -65.94
CA GLN A 18 36.17 -21.68 -67.05
C GLN A 18 36.11 -23.02 -67.82
N GLY A 19 36.08 -22.96 -69.15
CA GLY A 19 36.15 -24.15 -70.01
C GLY A 19 35.62 -23.95 -71.44
N LYS A 20 35.96 -24.87 -72.34
CA LYS A 20 35.69 -24.75 -73.79
C LYS A 20 34.22 -24.99 -74.22
N ARG A 21 33.31 -25.38 -73.32
CA ARG A 21 31.91 -25.74 -73.63
C ARG A 21 30.89 -25.08 -72.69
N ILE A 22 31.01 -23.77 -72.49
CA ILE A 22 30.19 -23.03 -71.53
C ILE A 22 28.72 -22.90 -72.00
N GLU A 23 28.48 -22.72 -73.29
CA GLU A 23 27.11 -22.63 -73.85
C GLU A 23 26.32 -23.92 -73.61
N ARG A 24 26.96 -25.08 -73.84
CA ARG A 24 26.37 -26.40 -73.56
C ARG A 24 26.05 -26.58 -72.08
N PHE A 25 26.89 -26.04 -71.20
CA PHE A 25 26.67 -26.07 -69.76
C PHE A 25 25.44 -25.22 -69.35
N VAL A 26 25.32 -24.00 -69.89
CA VAL A 26 24.17 -23.11 -69.61
C VAL A 26 22.86 -23.74 -70.10
N ASN A 27 22.85 -24.33 -71.29
CA ASN A 27 21.67 -25.01 -71.84
C ASN A 27 21.27 -26.23 -70.99
N LEU A 28 22.24 -26.99 -70.50
CA LEU A 28 21.98 -28.16 -69.67
C LEU A 28 21.44 -27.77 -68.28
N CYS A 29 21.92 -26.65 -67.72
CA CYS A 29 21.37 -26.05 -66.51
C CYS A 29 19.90 -25.65 -66.68
N ARG A 30 19.57 -24.98 -67.80
CA ARG A 30 18.20 -24.57 -68.12
C ARG A 30 17.26 -25.78 -68.27
N ASN A 31 17.69 -26.83 -68.97
CA ASN A 31 16.86 -28.04 -69.19
C ASN A 31 16.55 -28.84 -67.91
N ARG A 32 17.34 -28.70 -66.83
CA ARG A 32 17.03 -29.35 -65.54
C ARG A 32 16.40 -28.41 -64.51
N GLY A 33 15.91 -27.25 -64.97
CA GLY A 33 15.25 -26.26 -64.12
C GLY A 33 16.20 -25.57 -63.12
N ILE A 34 17.51 -25.50 -63.41
CA ILE A 34 18.45 -24.72 -62.60
C ILE A 34 18.44 -23.28 -63.12
N VAL A 35 17.94 -22.36 -62.30
CA VAL A 35 17.87 -20.94 -62.65
C VAL A 35 19.23 -20.30 -62.39
N LEU A 36 19.87 -19.83 -63.45
CA LEU A 36 21.08 -19.00 -63.40
C LEU A 36 20.67 -17.54 -63.61
N TRP A 37 21.12 -16.63 -62.76
CA TRP A 37 20.85 -15.20 -62.91
C TRP A 37 22.14 -14.38 -62.88
N GLN A 38 22.08 -13.16 -63.42
CA GLN A 38 23.25 -12.27 -63.55
C GLN A 38 24.44 -12.97 -64.24
N LEU A 39 24.21 -13.48 -65.45
CA LEU A 39 25.28 -14.00 -66.29
C LEU A 39 26.13 -12.83 -66.79
N CYS A 40 27.42 -12.85 -66.47
CA CYS A 40 28.40 -11.89 -66.96
C CYS A 40 29.53 -12.66 -67.63
N TRP A 41 29.71 -12.43 -68.93
CA TRP A 41 30.80 -13.02 -69.70
C TRP A 41 31.99 -12.07 -69.72
N ASP A 42 33.15 -12.56 -69.30
CA ASP A 42 34.41 -11.83 -69.38
C ASP A 42 35.19 -12.31 -70.61
N LYS A 43 35.27 -11.47 -71.65
CA LYS A 43 35.92 -11.79 -72.93
C LYS A 43 37.44 -11.96 -72.79
N ASN A 44 38.07 -11.30 -71.81
CA ASN A 44 39.53 -11.30 -71.68
C ASN A 44 40.06 -12.58 -71.00
N GLN A 45 39.25 -13.23 -70.17
CA GLN A 45 39.67 -14.42 -69.40
C GLN A 45 38.95 -15.71 -69.82
N GLU A 46 38.01 -15.65 -70.77
CA GLU A 46 37.11 -16.75 -71.14
C GLU A 46 36.37 -17.35 -69.93
N VAL A 47 35.93 -16.49 -69.00
CA VAL A 47 35.24 -16.89 -67.76
C VAL A 47 33.80 -16.41 -67.77
N LEU A 48 32.89 -17.32 -67.44
CA LEU A 48 31.49 -16.98 -67.17
C LEU A 48 31.26 -16.84 -65.66
N TYR A 49 30.78 -15.68 -65.25
CA TYR A 49 30.25 -15.45 -63.91
C TYR A 49 28.74 -15.57 -63.91
N PHE A 50 28.18 -16.27 -62.93
CA PHE A 50 26.75 -16.29 -62.70
C PHE A 50 26.44 -16.47 -61.22
N CYS A 51 25.21 -16.12 -60.86
CA CYS A 51 24.68 -16.37 -59.54
C CYS A 51 23.72 -17.56 -59.58
N ILE A 52 23.79 -18.41 -58.56
CA ILE A 52 22.97 -19.61 -58.40
C ILE A 52 22.53 -19.77 -56.94
N SER A 53 21.35 -20.36 -56.74
CA SER A 53 20.84 -20.69 -55.40
C SER A 53 21.74 -21.73 -54.72
N LEU A 54 21.88 -21.64 -53.39
CA LEU A 54 22.68 -22.60 -52.61
C LEU A 54 22.19 -24.04 -52.79
N LYS A 55 20.87 -24.25 -52.87
CA LYS A 55 20.27 -25.58 -53.08
C LYS A 55 20.64 -26.18 -54.44
N ASP A 56 20.67 -25.34 -55.47
CA ASP A 56 20.94 -25.78 -56.85
C ASP A 56 22.43 -25.92 -57.15
N PHE A 57 23.31 -25.29 -56.35
CA PHE A 57 24.75 -25.48 -56.48
C PHE A 57 25.19 -26.94 -56.30
N TYR A 58 24.59 -27.66 -55.35
CA TYR A 58 24.89 -29.09 -55.15
C TYR A 58 24.43 -29.95 -56.34
N ARG A 59 23.36 -29.54 -57.02
CA ARG A 59 22.81 -30.22 -58.22
C ARG A 59 23.65 -29.99 -59.48
N LEU A 60 24.61 -29.06 -59.43
CA LEU A 60 25.46 -28.65 -60.55
C LEU A 60 26.63 -29.62 -60.80
N ARG A 61 27.02 -30.43 -59.81
CA ARG A 61 28.14 -31.40 -59.88
C ARG A 61 28.06 -32.38 -61.06
N PRO A 62 26.93 -33.07 -61.35
CA PRO A 62 26.84 -33.98 -62.49
C PRO A 62 26.93 -33.25 -63.84
N MET A 63 26.50 -31.99 -63.91
CA MET A 63 26.53 -31.20 -65.15
C MET A 63 27.94 -30.71 -65.47
N ALA A 64 28.64 -30.21 -64.43
CA ALA A 64 30.01 -29.77 -64.51
C ALA A 64 30.93 -30.90 -65.02
N ARG A 65 30.73 -32.13 -64.51
CA ARG A 65 31.47 -33.32 -64.96
C ARG A 65 31.21 -33.65 -66.44
N LYS A 66 29.95 -33.62 -66.90
CA LYS A 66 29.61 -33.90 -68.31
C LYS A 66 30.19 -32.89 -69.30
N CYS A 67 30.32 -31.64 -68.88
CA CYS A 67 30.82 -30.56 -69.74
C CYS A 67 32.33 -30.31 -69.59
N LYS A 68 33.04 -31.07 -68.74
CA LYS A 68 34.45 -30.85 -68.37
C LYS A 68 34.73 -29.40 -67.93
N VAL A 69 33.82 -28.82 -67.13
CA VAL A 69 33.95 -27.46 -66.60
C VAL A 69 34.12 -27.49 -65.08
N HIS A 70 34.90 -26.56 -64.55
CA HIS A 70 35.17 -26.46 -63.11
C HIS A 70 34.50 -25.22 -62.49
N PRO A 71 33.36 -25.38 -61.79
CA PRO A 71 32.72 -24.29 -61.07
C PRO A 71 33.51 -23.94 -59.80
N ILE A 72 33.97 -22.69 -59.71
CA ILE A 72 34.67 -22.14 -58.55
C ILE A 72 33.77 -21.09 -57.89
N VAL A 73 33.52 -21.23 -56.58
CA VAL A 73 32.73 -20.25 -55.81
C VAL A 73 33.60 -19.01 -55.53
N VAL A 74 33.16 -17.84 -56.00
CA VAL A 74 33.89 -16.57 -55.84
C VAL A 74 33.43 -15.83 -54.60
N LYS A 75 32.10 -15.73 -54.38
CA LYS A 75 31.52 -15.05 -53.21
C LYS A 75 30.26 -15.78 -52.74
N ARG A 76 30.04 -15.78 -51.42
CA ARG A 76 28.87 -16.39 -50.75
C ARG A 76 27.99 -15.28 -50.21
N TYR A 77 26.69 -15.31 -50.52
CA TYR A 77 25.73 -14.29 -50.11
C TYR A 77 24.50 -14.91 -49.47
N GLY A 78 23.95 -14.26 -48.45
CA GLY A 78 22.64 -14.58 -47.86
C GLY A 78 22.65 -14.91 -46.37
N LEU A 79 21.44 -15.06 -45.85
CA LEU A 79 21.13 -15.24 -44.43
C LEU A 79 21.80 -16.46 -43.77
N PRO A 80 21.92 -17.64 -44.42
CA PRO A 80 22.60 -18.81 -43.83
C PRO A 80 24.10 -18.55 -43.56
N PHE A 81 24.75 -17.79 -44.44
CA PHE A 81 26.17 -17.44 -44.29
C PHE A 81 26.39 -16.33 -43.26
N LEU A 82 25.42 -15.42 -43.12
CA LEU A 82 25.41 -14.42 -42.06
C LEU A 82 25.20 -15.07 -40.67
N ILE A 83 24.27 -16.03 -40.56
CA ILE A 83 24.05 -16.80 -39.31
C ILE A 83 25.33 -17.53 -38.89
N GLY A 84 26.05 -18.15 -39.83
CA GLY A 84 27.34 -18.80 -39.55
C GLY A 84 28.40 -17.85 -38.97
N HIS A 85 28.43 -16.59 -39.43
CA HIS A 85 29.31 -15.55 -38.89
C HIS A 85 28.82 -14.99 -37.54
N MET A 86 27.50 -14.82 -37.39
CA MET A 86 26.84 -14.33 -36.17
C MET A 86 26.92 -15.33 -35.03
N ARG A 87 26.97 -16.64 -35.32
CA ARG A 87 27.15 -17.70 -34.30
C ARG A 87 28.51 -17.62 -33.60
N LYS A 88 29.56 -17.15 -34.29
CA LYS A 88 30.87 -16.87 -33.68
C LYS A 88 30.85 -15.66 -32.74
N ARG A 89 29.83 -14.79 -32.88
CA ARG A 89 29.56 -13.63 -32.01
C ARG A 89 28.17 -13.74 -31.38
N ALA A 90 27.80 -14.95 -30.96
CA ALA A 90 26.48 -15.22 -30.40
C ALA A 90 26.18 -14.33 -29.18
N SER A 91 27.20 -14.02 -28.37
CA SER A 91 27.08 -13.11 -27.23
C SER A 91 26.63 -11.70 -27.61
N PHE A 92 27.14 -11.14 -28.72
CA PHE A 92 26.74 -9.82 -29.20
C PHE A 92 25.27 -9.82 -29.67
N CYS A 93 24.88 -10.84 -30.44
CA CYS A 93 23.51 -10.96 -30.94
C CYS A 93 22.51 -11.15 -29.79
N LEU A 94 22.89 -11.97 -28.80
CA LEU A 94 22.10 -12.20 -27.60
C LEU A 94 22.01 -10.93 -26.73
N GLY A 95 23.07 -10.14 -26.65
CA GLY A 95 23.06 -8.84 -25.98
C GLY A 95 22.12 -7.84 -26.66
N VAL A 96 22.13 -7.74 -27.99
CA VAL A 96 21.21 -6.88 -28.74
C VAL A 96 19.76 -7.34 -28.60
N ALA A 97 19.50 -8.64 -28.74
CA ALA A 97 18.17 -9.21 -28.55
C ALA A 97 17.67 -9.00 -27.11
N GLY A 98 18.55 -9.19 -26.11
CA GLY A 98 18.26 -8.96 -24.70
C GLY A 98 17.98 -7.49 -24.41
N CYS A 99 18.74 -6.56 -25.00
CA CYS A 99 18.49 -5.13 -24.89
C CYS A 99 17.11 -4.77 -25.46
N PHE A 100 16.77 -5.28 -26.65
CA PHE A 100 15.46 -5.04 -27.26
C PHE A 100 14.32 -5.63 -26.42
N ALA A 101 14.48 -6.86 -25.92
CA ALA A 101 13.52 -7.49 -25.01
C ALA A 101 13.34 -6.69 -23.71
N LEU A 102 14.44 -6.16 -23.16
CA LEU A 102 14.42 -5.32 -21.96
C LEU A 102 13.70 -3.99 -22.19
N VAL A 103 13.94 -3.33 -23.32
CA VAL A 103 13.22 -2.10 -23.68
C VAL A 103 11.72 -2.35 -23.83
N LEU A 104 11.32 -3.44 -24.51
CA LEU A 104 9.91 -3.82 -24.63
C LEU A 104 9.28 -4.15 -23.26
N PHE A 105 10.02 -4.85 -22.40
CA PHE A 105 9.58 -5.15 -21.05
C PHE A 105 9.38 -3.86 -20.23
N LEU A 106 10.35 -2.95 -20.23
CA LEU A 106 10.25 -1.69 -19.51
C LEU A 106 9.14 -0.78 -20.08
N SER A 107 8.90 -0.81 -21.39
CA SER A 107 7.89 0.02 -22.05
C SER A 107 6.46 -0.42 -21.77
N THR A 108 6.21 -1.71 -21.55
CA THR A 108 4.86 -2.24 -21.31
C THR A 108 4.40 -2.08 -19.87
N ARG A 109 5.32 -1.91 -18.92
CA ARG A 109 5.01 -1.77 -17.50
C ARG A 109 4.72 -0.34 -17.08
N ILE A 110 3.84 -0.20 -16.09
CA ILE A 110 3.58 1.06 -15.41
C ILE A 110 4.56 1.16 -14.26
N TRP A 111 5.42 2.17 -14.29
CA TRP A 111 6.45 2.32 -13.27
C TRP A 111 6.04 3.19 -12.12
N GLY A 112 5.19 4.21 -12.32
CA GLY A 112 4.84 5.17 -11.26
C GLY A 112 3.38 5.59 -11.22
N ILE A 113 2.92 5.91 -10.01
CA ILE A 113 1.55 6.35 -9.73
C ILE A 113 1.63 7.73 -9.07
N SER A 114 1.09 8.74 -9.74
CA SER A 114 0.90 10.09 -9.20
C SER A 114 -0.53 10.24 -8.70
N VAL A 115 -0.70 10.80 -7.51
CA VAL A 115 -2.01 11.08 -6.93
C VAL A 115 -2.05 12.55 -6.58
N GLU A 116 -3.07 13.26 -7.09
CA GLU A 116 -3.27 14.71 -6.98
C GLU A 116 -4.68 15.02 -6.46
N GLY A 117 -4.85 16.16 -5.77
CA GLY A 117 -6.16 16.64 -5.29
C GLY A 117 -6.58 16.13 -3.89
N GLN A 118 -5.61 15.65 -3.11
CA GLN A 118 -5.78 15.19 -1.74
C GLN A 118 -6.01 16.37 -0.78
N SER A 119 -6.90 16.20 0.20
CA SER A 119 -7.04 17.16 1.31
C SER A 119 -7.10 16.43 2.66
N TYR A 120 -8.07 15.54 2.83
CA TYR A 120 -8.27 14.72 4.02
C TYR A 120 -7.52 13.38 3.91
N HIS A 121 -7.53 12.73 2.75
CA HIS A 121 -6.84 11.45 2.56
C HIS A 121 -5.38 11.64 2.16
N THR A 122 -4.46 11.09 2.95
CA THR A 122 -3.03 11.16 2.63
C THR A 122 -2.68 10.27 1.43
N LYS A 123 -1.69 10.68 0.64
CA LYS A 123 -1.17 9.92 -0.51
C LYS A 123 -0.87 8.46 -0.19
N GLU A 124 -0.27 8.19 0.96
CA GLU A 124 0.09 6.83 1.37
C GLU A 124 -1.14 5.95 1.60
N SER A 125 -2.26 6.53 2.05
CA SER A 125 -3.52 5.80 2.25
C SER A 125 -4.07 5.30 0.91
N ILE A 126 -4.14 6.19 -0.07
CA ILE A 126 -4.62 5.86 -1.42
C ILE A 126 -3.67 4.87 -2.11
N LEU A 127 -2.35 5.06 -1.99
CA LEU A 127 -1.38 4.11 -2.53
C LEU A 127 -1.49 2.72 -1.89
N LYS A 128 -1.75 2.63 -0.57
CA LYS A 128 -1.98 1.34 0.09
C LYS A 128 -3.26 0.65 -0.39
N TYR A 129 -4.31 1.42 -0.65
CA TYR A 129 -5.54 0.87 -1.22
C TYR A 129 -5.30 0.33 -2.65
N LEU A 130 -4.60 1.09 -3.49
CA LEU A 130 -4.20 0.61 -4.82
C LEU A 130 -3.36 -0.68 -4.72
N ASP A 131 -2.49 -0.75 -3.72
CA ASP A 131 -1.68 -1.94 -3.45
C ASP A 131 -2.51 -3.17 -3.05
N SER A 132 -3.66 -2.98 -2.37
CA SER A 132 -4.56 -4.07 -1.97
C SER A 132 -5.42 -4.60 -3.12
N ILE A 133 -5.57 -3.83 -4.19
CA ILE A 133 -6.25 -4.25 -5.44
C ILE A 133 -5.24 -4.66 -6.52
N ASP A 134 -4.00 -4.96 -6.13
CA ASP A 134 -2.88 -5.35 -6.99
C ASP A 134 -2.48 -4.32 -8.06
N ILE A 135 -2.78 -3.04 -7.82
CA ILE A 135 -2.36 -1.93 -8.68
C ILE A 135 -1.17 -1.23 -8.03
N TYR A 136 0.02 -1.62 -8.48
CA TYR A 136 1.29 -1.09 -7.99
C TYR A 136 2.26 -0.82 -9.15
N GLY A 137 3.33 -0.07 -8.88
CA GLY A 137 4.38 0.16 -9.87
C GLY A 137 5.09 -1.15 -10.23
N GLY A 138 5.04 -1.53 -11.50
CA GLY A 138 5.51 -2.81 -12.06
C GLY A 138 4.41 -3.62 -12.74
N ILE A 139 3.13 -3.23 -12.62
CA ILE A 139 2.01 -3.89 -13.29
C ILE A 139 2.10 -3.75 -14.82
N ASP A 140 1.58 -4.76 -15.54
CA ASP A 140 1.40 -4.66 -16.99
C ASP A 140 0.38 -3.56 -17.30
N GLY A 141 0.78 -2.56 -18.09
CA GLY A 141 -0.12 -1.49 -18.45
C GLY A 141 -1.30 -1.94 -19.32
N ARG A 142 -1.31 -3.17 -19.83
CA ARG A 142 -2.42 -3.76 -20.60
C ARG A 142 -3.56 -4.27 -19.71
N THR A 143 -3.28 -4.66 -18.47
CA THR A 143 -4.30 -5.17 -17.55
C THR A 143 -5.06 -4.06 -16.82
N LEU A 144 -4.65 -2.81 -16.99
CA LEU A 144 -5.21 -1.66 -16.30
C LEU A 144 -6.40 -1.06 -17.08
N GLU A 145 -7.60 -1.22 -16.53
CA GLU A 145 -8.81 -0.53 -16.99
C GLU A 145 -9.06 0.72 -16.15
N CYS A 146 -8.82 1.91 -16.73
CA CYS A 146 -8.95 3.17 -16.00
C CYS A 146 -10.36 3.39 -15.44
N SER A 147 -11.41 3.12 -16.22
CA SER A 147 -12.81 3.31 -15.80
C SER A 147 -13.18 2.42 -14.62
N ARG A 148 -12.73 1.16 -14.62
CA ARG A 148 -12.95 0.24 -13.51
C ARG A 148 -12.23 0.72 -12.24
N LEU A 149 -11.03 1.26 -12.39
CA LEU A 149 -10.28 1.80 -11.25
C LEU A 149 -10.96 3.03 -10.65
N GLU A 150 -11.50 3.92 -11.47
CA GLU A 150 -12.28 5.07 -11.01
C GLU A 150 -13.50 4.65 -10.17
N GLU A 151 -14.23 3.63 -10.63
CA GLU A 151 -15.38 3.09 -9.90
C GLU A 151 -14.97 2.45 -8.57
N GLN A 152 -13.90 1.65 -8.55
CA GLN A 152 -13.39 1.02 -7.33
C GLN A 152 -13.00 2.05 -6.27
N ILE A 153 -12.28 3.11 -6.67
CA ILE A 153 -11.90 4.19 -5.75
C ILE A 153 -13.15 4.89 -5.20
N ARG A 154 -14.16 5.17 -6.03
CA ARG A 154 -15.41 5.81 -5.60
C ARG A 154 -16.24 4.93 -4.66
N GLN A 155 -16.24 3.62 -4.85
CA GLN A 155 -16.94 2.68 -3.96
C GLN A 155 -16.25 2.54 -2.61
N GLN A 156 -14.92 2.59 -2.58
CA GLN A 156 -14.16 2.48 -1.33
C GLN A 156 -14.29 3.74 -0.46
N TYR A 157 -14.29 4.92 -1.10
CA TYR A 157 -14.26 6.21 -0.42
C TYR A 157 -15.53 7.00 -0.72
N ASN A 158 -16.52 6.90 0.17
CA ASN A 158 -17.80 7.60 0.02
C ASN A 158 -17.69 9.13 0.04
N ASP A 159 -16.58 9.65 0.56
CA ASP A 159 -16.25 11.08 0.66
C ASP A 159 -15.51 11.60 -0.58
N ILE A 160 -15.21 10.75 -1.56
CA ILE A 160 -14.67 11.18 -2.84
C ILE A 160 -15.82 11.42 -3.83
N GLY A 161 -16.03 12.68 -4.21
CA GLY A 161 -17.11 13.06 -5.13
C GLY A 161 -16.75 12.90 -6.59
N TRP A 162 -15.45 12.99 -6.92
CA TRP A 162 -14.96 12.84 -8.28
C TRP A 162 -13.56 12.24 -8.31
N VAL A 163 -13.35 11.34 -9.27
CA VAL A 163 -12.07 10.67 -9.54
C VAL A 163 -11.86 10.65 -11.04
N SER A 164 -10.64 10.91 -11.48
CA SER A 164 -10.18 10.64 -12.84
C SER A 164 -8.85 9.90 -12.81
N VAL A 165 -8.76 8.83 -13.60
CA VAL A 165 -7.57 8.00 -13.77
C VAL A 165 -7.12 8.10 -15.22
N GLU A 166 -5.96 8.70 -15.44
CA GLU A 166 -5.34 8.83 -16.76
C GLU A 166 -4.02 8.05 -16.81
N LYS A 167 -3.86 7.23 -17.86
CA LYS A 167 -2.59 6.55 -18.14
C LYS A 167 -1.82 7.34 -19.20
N LYS A 168 -0.65 7.88 -18.84
CA LYS A 168 0.23 8.60 -19.76
C LYS A 168 1.62 7.96 -19.76
N GLY A 169 1.92 7.23 -20.84
CA GLY A 169 3.14 6.44 -20.96
C GLY A 169 3.22 5.34 -19.90
N SER A 170 4.32 5.31 -19.14
CA SER A 170 4.53 4.38 -18.02
C SER A 170 4.13 4.95 -16.66
N LYS A 171 3.29 6.00 -16.61
CA LYS A 171 2.78 6.58 -15.36
C LYS A 171 1.26 6.66 -15.36
N ILE A 172 0.65 6.42 -14.20
CA ILE A 172 -0.77 6.66 -13.94
C ILE A 172 -0.91 7.95 -13.15
N TYR A 173 -1.86 8.79 -13.55
CA TYR A 173 -2.26 10.00 -12.86
C TYR A 173 -3.66 9.80 -12.31
N ILE A 174 -3.79 9.88 -10.99
CA ILE A 174 -5.07 9.76 -10.28
C ILE A 174 -5.38 11.12 -9.69
N ARG A 175 -6.42 11.77 -10.20
CA ARG A 175 -6.90 13.06 -9.71
C ARG A 175 -8.19 12.86 -8.95
N ILE A 176 -8.22 13.35 -7.72
CA ILE A 176 -9.32 13.14 -6.78
C ILE A 176 -9.85 14.49 -6.33
N ARG A 177 -11.17 14.57 -6.12
CA ARG A 177 -11.80 15.70 -5.44
C ARG A 177 -12.71 15.18 -4.34
N GLU A 178 -12.34 15.49 -3.12
CA GLU A 178 -13.07 15.13 -1.91
C GLU A 178 -14.25 16.08 -1.65
N VAL A 179 -15.29 15.56 -1.01
CA VAL A 179 -16.50 16.30 -0.60
C VAL A 179 -16.77 16.04 0.87
N LEU A 180 -17.19 17.09 1.57
CA LEU A 180 -17.60 16.98 2.96
C LEU A 180 -18.95 16.26 3.06
N LEU A 181 -18.93 15.01 3.52
CA LEU A 181 -20.16 14.28 3.83
C LEU A 181 -20.80 14.87 5.09
N VAL A 182 -21.85 15.66 4.90
CA VAL A 182 -22.77 16.00 6.00
C VAL A 182 -23.53 14.72 6.34
N GLN A 183 -23.21 14.09 7.48
CA GLN A 183 -23.89 12.88 7.93
C GLN A 183 -25.40 13.13 7.98
N LYS A 184 -26.18 12.43 7.14
CA LYS A 184 -27.64 12.37 7.28
C LYS A 184 -27.93 11.89 8.71
N LYS A 185 -28.59 12.73 9.51
CA LYS A 185 -29.04 12.38 10.87
C LYS A 185 -29.86 11.11 10.78
N LYS A 186 -29.31 9.99 11.23
CA LYS A 186 -30.08 8.74 11.41
C LYS A 186 -31.22 9.03 12.38
N GLU A 187 -32.41 8.56 12.07
CA GLU A 187 -33.56 8.65 12.99
C GLU A 187 -33.20 7.98 14.32
N LYS A 188 -33.26 8.77 15.40
CA LYS A 188 -32.85 8.32 16.74
C LYS A 188 -33.99 7.53 17.37
N LYS A 189 -33.71 6.28 17.75
CA LYS A 189 -34.68 5.41 18.46
C LYS A 189 -34.94 5.93 19.88
N PRO A 190 -36.16 5.75 20.44
CA PRO A 190 -36.46 6.11 21.83
C PRO A 190 -35.48 5.47 22.83
N ALA A 191 -34.91 6.26 23.72
CA ALA A 191 -33.90 5.84 24.69
C ALA A 191 -33.86 6.79 25.91
N HIS A 192 -33.40 6.28 27.05
CA HIS A 192 -33.08 7.08 28.24
C HIS A 192 -31.62 7.53 28.19
N LEU A 193 -31.33 8.73 28.70
CA LEU A 193 -29.95 9.16 28.98
C LEU A 193 -29.56 8.63 30.36
N ALA A 194 -28.47 7.87 30.45
CA ALA A 194 -28.01 7.25 31.69
C ALA A 194 -26.59 7.68 32.04
N ALA A 195 -26.27 7.66 33.33
CA ALA A 195 -24.93 7.97 33.83
C ALA A 195 -23.92 6.92 33.36
N GLU A 196 -22.81 7.36 32.80
CA GLU A 196 -21.68 6.50 32.41
C GLU A 196 -20.88 6.01 33.61
N GLU A 197 -20.84 6.84 34.66
CA GLU A 197 -19.95 6.72 35.81
C GLU A 197 -20.60 7.36 37.03
N ASP A 198 -20.06 7.04 38.21
CA ASP A 198 -20.49 7.62 39.47
C ASP A 198 -20.04 9.09 39.55
N GLY A 199 -20.92 9.97 40.01
CA GLY A 199 -20.58 11.39 40.09
C GLY A 199 -21.66 12.25 40.73
N LYS A 200 -21.33 13.54 40.90
CA LYS A 200 -22.28 14.56 41.36
C LYS A 200 -22.76 15.39 40.18
N VAL A 201 -24.07 15.54 40.00
CA VAL A 201 -24.65 16.36 38.93
C VAL A 201 -24.30 17.83 39.16
N VAL A 202 -23.64 18.45 38.18
CA VAL A 202 -23.26 19.88 38.24
C VAL A 202 -24.28 20.73 37.51
N SER A 203 -24.67 20.30 36.31
CA SER A 203 -25.69 20.96 35.51
C SER A 203 -26.48 19.92 34.72
N ILE A 204 -27.75 20.24 34.50
CA ILE A 204 -28.66 19.47 33.66
C ILE A 204 -29.47 20.46 32.82
N VAL A 205 -29.42 20.30 31.51
CA VAL A 205 -30.22 21.07 30.55
C VAL A 205 -30.93 20.07 29.64
N THR A 206 -32.25 19.97 29.77
CA THR A 206 -33.06 18.98 29.05
C THR A 206 -33.74 19.62 27.84
N ARG A 207 -33.57 19.01 26.66
CA ARG A 207 -34.22 19.42 25.41
C ARG A 207 -35.40 18.52 25.05
N SER A 208 -35.27 17.21 25.27
CA SER A 208 -36.32 16.22 25.06
C SER A 208 -36.28 15.15 26.16
N GLY A 209 -37.44 14.72 26.64
CA GLY A 209 -37.55 13.82 27.78
C GLY A 209 -37.79 14.54 29.12
N THR A 210 -37.89 13.77 30.19
CA THR A 210 -38.15 14.28 31.54
C THR A 210 -36.92 14.11 32.42
N ALA A 211 -36.40 15.20 32.99
CA ALA A 211 -35.29 15.17 33.95
C ALA A 211 -35.68 14.36 35.20
N LYS A 212 -34.84 13.40 35.60
CA LYS A 212 -35.03 12.60 36.82
C LYS A 212 -34.09 13.01 37.95
N VAL A 213 -33.11 13.87 37.67
CA VAL A 213 -32.10 14.35 38.62
C VAL A 213 -32.03 15.86 38.60
N LYS A 214 -31.53 16.46 39.68
CA LYS A 214 -31.29 17.90 39.82
C LYS A 214 -29.80 18.18 40.05
N ALA A 215 -29.40 19.42 39.80
CA ALA A 215 -28.05 19.87 40.12
C ALA A 215 -27.80 19.71 41.63
N GLY A 216 -26.72 19.02 42.00
CA GLY A 216 -26.42 18.66 43.39
C GLY A 216 -26.55 17.18 43.71
N ASP A 217 -27.33 16.42 42.93
CA ASP A 217 -27.59 15.01 43.21
C ASP A 217 -26.36 14.13 42.98
N ARG A 218 -26.24 13.04 43.74
CA ARG A 218 -25.23 11.99 43.50
C ARG A 218 -25.88 10.85 42.72
N VAL A 219 -25.26 10.48 41.62
CA VAL A 219 -25.73 9.42 40.73
C VAL A 219 -24.68 8.32 40.64
N LYS A 220 -25.14 7.09 40.48
CA LYS A 220 -24.31 5.93 40.19
C LYS A 220 -24.36 5.59 38.70
N LYS A 221 -23.34 4.89 38.24
CA LYS A 221 -23.23 4.35 36.90
C LYS A 221 -24.47 3.53 36.55
N GLY A 222 -25.15 3.93 35.49
CA GLY A 222 -26.37 3.29 34.98
C GLY A 222 -27.69 3.92 35.45
N ASP A 223 -27.65 4.89 36.36
CA ASP A 223 -28.83 5.64 36.78
C ASP A 223 -29.38 6.47 35.61
N VAL A 224 -30.71 6.58 35.55
CA VAL A 224 -31.40 7.35 34.49
C VAL A 224 -31.38 8.84 34.86
N LEU A 225 -30.68 9.64 34.06
CA LEU A 225 -30.56 11.08 34.24
C LEU A 225 -31.75 11.81 33.58
N ILE A 226 -32.05 11.43 32.33
CA ILE A 226 -33.21 11.93 31.58
C ILE A 226 -34.00 10.72 31.08
N SER A 227 -35.27 10.70 31.44
CA SER A 227 -36.20 9.68 30.99
C SER A 227 -36.70 10.00 29.57
N GLY A 228 -36.56 9.05 28.64
CA GLY A 228 -37.25 9.09 27.35
C GLY A 228 -38.75 8.76 27.42
N LYS A 229 -39.27 8.38 28.60
CA LYS A 229 -40.70 8.29 28.89
C LYS A 229 -41.18 9.65 29.39
N VAL A 230 -42.02 10.32 28.59
CA VAL A 230 -42.63 11.61 28.91
C VAL A 230 -44.11 11.39 29.17
N ASP A 231 -44.52 11.66 30.41
CA ASP A 231 -45.90 11.55 30.86
C ASP A 231 -46.57 12.93 30.70
N ILE A 232 -47.65 13.00 29.91
CA ILE A 232 -48.43 14.20 29.61
C ILE A 232 -49.66 14.18 30.52
N TYR A 233 -49.78 15.21 31.35
CA TYR A 233 -50.90 15.39 32.27
C TYR A 233 -51.90 16.39 31.68
N GLY A 234 -53.19 16.13 31.83
CA GLY A 234 -54.27 17.05 31.46
C GLY A 234 -54.51 18.12 32.54
N ASP A 235 -55.42 19.05 32.28
CA ASP A 235 -55.70 20.19 33.17
C ASP A 235 -56.15 19.76 34.58
N ASN A 236 -56.70 18.55 34.72
CA ASN A 236 -57.12 17.94 35.99
C ASN A 236 -55.99 17.16 36.71
N GLN A 237 -54.72 17.30 36.27
CA GLN A 237 -53.56 16.51 36.75
C GLN A 237 -53.64 14.99 36.51
N GLU A 238 -54.61 14.51 35.74
CA GLU A 238 -54.71 13.11 35.34
C GLU A 238 -53.75 12.79 34.19
N LEU A 239 -53.18 11.58 34.20
CA LEU A 239 -52.26 11.10 33.17
C LEU A 239 -53.01 10.79 31.88
N VAL A 240 -52.87 11.65 30.88
CA VAL A 240 -53.55 11.50 29.57
C VAL A 240 -52.74 10.59 28.65
N GLU A 241 -51.46 10.90 28.44
CA GLU A 241 -50.65 10.20 27.45
C GLU A 241 -49.19 10.01 27.86
N THR A 242 -48.64 8.82 27.69
CA THR A 242 -47.19 8.59 27.78
C THR A 242 -46.60 8.52 26.38
N LYS A 243 -45.71 9.45 26.04
CA LYS A 243 -44.92 9.43 24.80
C LYS A 243 -43.51 8.93 25.04
N TYR A 244 -43.02 8.11 24.10
CA TYR A 244 -41.65 7.60 24.12
C TYR A 244 -40.80 8.38 23.12
N VAL A 245 -39.90 9.20 23.64
CA VAL A 245 -38.97 10.03 22.87
C VAL A 245 -37.54 9.54 23.07
N HIS A 246 -36.65 9.96 22.17
CA HIS A 246 -35.22 9.89 22.44
C HIS A 246 -34.87 11.01 23.42
N ALA A 247 -34.49 10.66 24.65
CA ALA A 247 -34.06 11.66 25.62
C ALA A 247 -32.89 12.47 25.04
N GLU A 248 -32.96 13.79 25.08
CA GLU A 248 -31.87 14.67 24.64
C GLU A 248 -31.66 15.76 25.68
N GLY A 249 -30.41 15.97 26.07
CA GLY A 249 -30.02 17.01 27.00
C GLY A 249 -28.56 16.91 27.36
N THR A 250 -28.00 18.02 27.84
CA THR A 250 -26.62 18.10 28.31
C THR A 250 -26.63 17.93 29.83
N VAL A 251 -26.06 16.83 30.31
CA VAL A 251 -25.87 16.55 31.74
C VAL A 251 -24.39 16.44 32.02
N ILE A 252 -23.88 17.31 32.90
CA ILE A 252 -22.46 17.33 33.29
C ILE A 252 -22.32 16.76 34.69
N LEU A 253 -21.54 15.69 34.82
CA LEU A 253 -21.18 15.10 36.11
C LEU A 253 -19.79 15.55 36.56
N SER A 254 -19.66 15.80 37.86
CA SER A 254 -18.38 15.95 38.56
C SER A 254 -17.94 14.58 39.09
N VAL A 255 -16.88 14.04 38.51
CA VAL A 255 -16.29 12.75 38.86
C VAL A 255 -15.00 12.98 39.65
N LYS A 256 -14.84 12.29 40.78
CA LYS A 256 -13.62 12.33 41.59
C LYS A 256 -12.79 11.10 41.28
N GLU A 257 -11.54 11.31 40.88
CA GLU A 257 -10.59 10.22 40.61
C GLU A 257 -9.30 10.42 41.43
N ASN A 258 -8.79 9.32 41.97
CA ASN A 258 -7.51 9.29 42.67
C ASN A 258 -6.47 8.69 41.73
N TYR A 259 -5.47 9.49 41.38
CA TYR A 259 -4.31 9.09 40.59
C TYR A 259 -3.19 8.67 41.53
N GLN A 260 -2.55 7.54 41.26
CA GLN A 260 -1.37 7.08 41.97
C GLN A 260 -0.35 6.55 40.95
N ASP A 261 0.89 7.02 41.08
CA ASP A 261 2.02 6.61 40.24
C ASP A 261 3.26 6.47 41.09
N THR A 262 4.10 5.50 40.75
CA THR A 262 5.30 5.14 41.51
C THR A 262 6.49 5.02 40.58
N LEU A 263 7.63 5.57 41.01
CA LEU A 263 8.89 5.50 40.28
C LEU A 263 9.98 4.96 41.19
N GLU A 264 10.56 3.82 40.84
CA GLU A 264 11.70 3.25 41.56
C GLU A 264 12.91 4.20 41.49
N LYS A 265 13.65 4.33 42.60
CA LYS A 265 14.82 5.21 42.69
C LYS A 265 15.96 4.71 41.83
N GLN A 266 16.19 3.40 41.84
CA GLN A 266 17.24 2.76 41.08
C GLN A 266 16.70 2.32 39.73
N TYR A 267 17.47 2.58 38.67
CA TYR A 267 17.16 2.11 37.34
C TYR A 267 18.43 1.76 36.58
N GLN A 268 18.28 0.94 35.55
CA GLN A 268 19.38 0.63 34.66
C GLN A 268 19.47 1.68 33.55
N LYS A 269 20.44 2.59 33.67
CA LYS A 269 20.71 3.58 32.63
C LYS A 269 21.45 2.92 31.47
N LYS A 270 20.86 3.05 30.29
CA LYS A 270 21.45 2.64 29.02
C LYS A 270 22.56 3.61 28.63
N VAL A 271 23.79 3.10 28.50
CA VAL A 271 24.97 3.86 28.08
C VAL A 271 25.59 3.18 26.87
N TYR A 272 25.89 3.95 25.82
CA TYR A 272 26.56 3.45 24.62
C TYR A 272 28.07 3.40 24.85
N THR A 273 28.71 2.28 24.50
CA THR A 273 30.17 2.12 24.68
C THR A 273 30.99 2.85 23.60
N GLY A 274 30.33 3.38 22.57
CA GLY A 274 30.96 3.97 21.39
C GLY A 274 31.38 2.95 20.33
N ARG A 275 31.41 1.66 20.64
CA ARG A 275 31.66 0.61 19.65
C ARG A 275 30.45 0.47 18.74
N THR A 276 30.68 0.64 17.44
CA THR A 276 29.64 0.51 16.43
C THR A 276 30.11 -0.35 15.27
N LYS A 277 29.18 -1.09 14.67
CA LYS A 277 29.44 -1.90 13.48
C LYS A 277 28.34 -1.64 12.46
N LYS A 278 28.74 -1.27 11.23
CA LYS A 278 27.81 -0.97 10.13
C LYS A 278 27.80 -2.07 9.10
N ILE A 279 26.65 -2.70 8.88
CA ILE A 279 26.43 -3.76 7.90
C ILE A 279 25.61 -3.23 6.73
N TYR A 280 26.15 -3.39 5.53
CA TYR A 280 25.45 -3.12 4.28
C TYR A 280 24.60 -4.32 3.88
N GLU A 281 23.29 -4.12 3.84
CA GLU A 281 22.27 -5.09 3.46
C GLU A 281 21.64 -4.62 2.14
N TRP A 282 21.79 -5.43 1.10
CA TRP A 282 21.01 -5.28 -0.13
C TRP A 282 19.87 -6.28 -0.11
N GLN A 283 18.67 -5.80 -0.35
CA GLN A 283 17.47 -6.62 -0.39
C GLN A 283 17.00 -6.70 -1.85
N LEU A 284 16.66 -7.90 -2.31
CA LEU A 284 15.99 -8.14 -3.60
C LEU A 284 14.77 -9.02 -3.36
N GLY A 285 13.57 -8.41 -3.37
CA GLY A 285 12.33 -9.05 -2.93
C GLY A 285 12.44 -9.48 -1.47
N ASP A 286 12.24 -10.78 -1.21
CA ASP A 286 12.37 -11.38 0.12
C ASP A 286 13.81 -11.82 0.46
N LYS A 287 14.70 -11.84 -0.54
CA LYS A 287 16.09 -12.29 -0.36
C LYS A 287 16.97 -11.14 0.11
N LYS A 288 17.82 -11.42 1.11
CA LYS A 288 18.77 -10.47 1.68
C LYS A 288 20.19 -10.92 1.34
N PHE A 289 20.96 -10.00 0.77
CA PHE A 289 22.35 -10.17 0.42
C PHE A 289 23.19 -9.28 1.32
N PHE A 290 24.24 -9.88 1.88
CA PHE A 290 25.20 -9.18 2.71
C PHE A 290 26.56 -9.25 2.02
N CYS A 291 27.27 -8.13 1.98
CA CYS A 291 28.60 -8.04 1.39
C CYS A 291 29.63 -8.90 2.15
N TYR A 292 29.35 -9.18 3.42
CA TYR A 292 30.21 -9.96 4.31
C TYR A 292 29.35 -10.70 5.34
N ASN A 293 29.95 -11.69 6.04
CA ASN A 293 29.24 -12.46 7.07
C ASN A 293 28.70 -11.52 8.18
N PRO A 294 27.37 -11.38 8.32
CA PRO A 294 26.79 -10.38 9.22
C PRO A 294 27.12 -10.65 10.70
N LEU A 295 27.30 -11.92 11.07
CA LEU A 295 27.51 -12.37 12.45
C LEU A 295 28.97 -12.34 12.90
N LYS A 296 29.94 -12.25 11.97
CA LYS A 296 31.36 -12.27 12.29
C LYS A 296 31.73 -11.10 13.22
N ASN A 297 32.24 -11.35 14.42
CA ASN A 297 32.54 -10.34 15.44
C ASN A 297 31.33 -9.59 16.01
N LEU A 298 30.09 -10.08 15.82
CA LEU A 298 28.92 -9.55 16.54
C LEU A 298 28.78 -10.20 17.93
N GLU A 299 29.34 -11.39 18.11
CA GLU A 299 29.40 -12.16 19.37
C GLU A 299 30.18 -11.42 20.48
N THR A 300 31.01 -10.44 20.13
CA THR A 300 31.72 -9.61 21.11
C THR A 300 30.84 -8.55 21.76
N PHE A 301 29.63 -8.29 21.23
CA PHE A 301 28.67 -7.37 21.84
C PHE A 301 27.71 -8.15 22.74
N GLU A 302 27.73 -7.89 24.05
CA GLU A 302 26.78 -8.52 24.98
C GLU A 302 25.34 -8.07 24.71
N LYS A 303 25.14 -6.76 24.50
CA LYS A 303 23.86 -6.15 24.14
C LYS A 303 24.08 -5.00 23.16
N TYR A 304 23.17 -4.84 22.22
CA TYR A 304 23.29 -3.81 21.19
C TYR A 304 21.93 -3.32 20.71
N ASP A 305 21.90 -2.08 20.23
CA ASP A 305 20.79 -1.51 19.48
C ASP A 305 21.05 -1.67 17.99
N ILE A 306 19.98 -1.96 17.26
CA ILE A 306 20.01 -2.04 15.80
C ILE A 306 19.30 -0.82 15.25
N ILE A 307 20.06 0.04 14.56
CA ILE A 307 19.50 1.14 13.78
C ILE A 307 19.56 0.72 12.33
N ARG A 308 18.41 0.65 11.66
CA ARG A 308 18.32 0.34 10.23
C ARG A 308 18.01 1.62 9.48
N GLU A 309 18.99 2.13 8.76
CA GLU A 309 18.87 3.29 7.90
C GLU A 309 18.88 2.84 6.44
N GLY A 310 18.10 3.48 5.59
CA GLY A 310 18.06 3.18 4.15
C GLY A 310 16.65 3.12 3.61
N GLY A 311 16.54 2.68 2.36
CA GLY A 311 15.29 2.70 1.64
C GLY A 311 15.33 1.85 0.38
N GLN A 312 14.19 1.77 -0.29
CA GLN A 312 14.14 1.23 -1.64
C GLN A 312 14.96 2.11 -2.59
N LEU A 313 15.59 1.50 -3.59
CA LEU A 313 16.48 2.23 -4.51
C LEU A 313 15.71 3.20 -5.42
N CYS A 314 14.47 2.89 -5.76
CA CYS A 314 13.65 3.70 -6.68
C CYS A 314 12.23 3.93 -6.14
N PRO A 315 12.07 4.66 -5.02
CA PRO A 315 10.78 4.88 -4.39
C PRO A 315 9.85 5.76 -5.25
N LEU A 316 10.43 6.57 -6.15
CA LEU A 316 9.70 7.43 -7.08
C LEU A 316 9.07 6.66 -8.25
N LEU A 317 9.64 5.51 -8.62
CA LEU A 317 8.99 4.59 -9.55
C LEU A 317 7.93 3.82 -8.76
N SER A 318 8.33 2.83 -7.98
CA SER A 318 7.37 1.91 -7.36
C SER A 318 7.63 1.74 -5.88
N LEU A 319 6.56 1.81 -5.07
CA LEU A 319 6.62 1.49 -3.62
C LEU A 319 6.91 0.01 -3.34
N ARG A 320 6.75 -0.87 -4.34
CA ARG A 320 7.12 -2.29 -4.31
C ARG A 320 8.42 -2.57 -5.06
N PHE A 321 9.30 -1.58 -5.26
CA PHE A 321 10.55 -1.82 -5.99
C PHE A 321 11.33 -2.93 -5.27
N PRO A 322 11.66 -4.04 -5.95
CA PRO A 322 12.17 -5.22 -5.26
C PRO A 322 13.55 -4.98 -4.67
N ALA A 323 14.30 -3.99 -5.16
CA ALA A 323 15.65 -3.72 -4.69
C ALA A 323 15.71 -2.58 -3.65
N GLY A 324 16.30 -2.87 -2.49
CA GLY A 324 16.54 -1.91 -1.43
C GLY A 324 17.98 -1.97 -0.94
N SER A 325 18.47 -0.84 -0.44
CA SER A 325 19.79 -0.74 0.18
C SER A 325 19.63 -0.18 1.58
N TYR A 326 20.14 -0.93 2.55
CA TYR A 326 20.07 -0.60 3.97
C TYR A 326 21.45 -0.67 4.60
N VAL A 327 21.66 0.20 5.58
CA VAL A 327 22.80 0.19 6.48
C VAL A 327 22.27 -0.12 7.88
N LYS A 328 22.62 -1.30 8.39
CA LYS A 328 22.32 -1.72 9.77
C LYS A 328 23.49 -1.33 10.65
N THR A 329 23.29 -0.33 11.51
CA THR A 329 24.26 0.07 12.52
C THR A 329 23.94 -0.60 13.84
N PHE A 330 24.83 -1.50 14.27
CA PHE A 330 24.81 -2.12 15.58
C PHE A 330 25.61 -1.24 16.53
N ARG A 331 24.97 -0.74 17.60
CA ARG A 331 25.62 0.07 18.64
C ARG A 331 25.62 -0.71 19.94
N GLU A 332 26.79 -1.02 20.48
CA GLU A 332 26.90 -1.75 21.74
C GLU A 332 26.44 -0.88 22.92
N ILE A 333 25.70 -1.52 23.83
CA ILE A 333 25.10 -0.89 25.00
C ILE A 333 25.51 -1.67 26.24
N LYS A 334 25.82 -0.91 27.29
CA LYS A 334 25.93 -1.43 28.65
C LYS A 334 24.89 -0.76 29.54
N TYR A 335 24.38 -1.54 30.48
CA TYR A 335 23.48 -1.05 31.51
C TYR A 335 24.30 -0.73 32.74
N GLN A 336 24.22 0.51 33.21
CA GLN A 336 24.83 0.93 34.46
C GLN A 336 23.72 1.28 35.45
N GLY A 337 23.87 0.84 36.70
CA GLY A 337 22.96 1.24 37.77
C GLY A 337 23.05 2.75 37.97
N ALA A 338 21.93 3.44 37.86
CA ALA A 338 21.81 4.86 38.12
C ALA A 338 20.66 5.11 39.09
N VAL A 339 20.73 6.22 39.80
CA VAL A 339 19.71 6.63 40.76
C VAL A 339 19.08 7.93 40.27
N TYR A 340 17.75 8.00 40.23
CA TYR A 340 17.07 9.25 39.93
C TYR A 340 17.25 10.25 41.07
N SER A 341 17.60 11.48 40.72
CA SER A 341 17.48 12.59 41.67
C SER A 341 16.00 12.91 41.92
N GLU A 342 15.70 13.51 43.08
CA GLU A 342 14.33 13.90 43.42
C GLU A 342 13.73 14.88 42.37
N LYS A 343 14.56 15.80 41.86
CA LYS A 343 14.16 16.75 40.81
C LYS A 343 13.78 16.03 39.51
N GLU A 344 14.59 15.06 39.08
CA GLU A 344 14.32 14.26 37.87
C GLU A 344 13.08 13.39 38.04
N ALA A 345 12.96 12.70 39.18
CA ALA A 345 11.80 11.87 39.49
C ALA A 345 10.51 12.68 39.48
N ARG A 346 10.52 13.86 40.12
CA ARG A 346 9.38 14.77 40.13
C ARG A 346 9.03 15.28 38.74
N ARG A 347 10.01 15.54 37.87
CA ARG A 347 9.77 15.91 36.47
C ARG A 347 9.09 14.77 35.71
N ILE A 348 9.64 13.56 35.78
CA ILE A 348 9.10 12.36 35.10
C ILE A 348 7.66 12.07 35.54
N LEU A 349 7.40 12.06 36.85
CA LEU A 349 6.07 11.80 37.40
C LEU A 349 5.06 12.90 37.01
N LYS A 350 5.51 14.17 36.94
CA LYS A 350 4.68 15.27 36.45
C LYS A 350 4.34 15.13 34.96
N GLU A 351 5.29 14.70 34.13
CA GLU A 351 5.08 14.43 32.70
C GLU A 351 4.09 13.27 32.50
N ARG A 352 4.23 12.17 33.26
CA ARG A 352 3.27 11.05 33.23
C ARG A 352 1.86 11.49 33.61
N LEU A 353 1.72 12.31 34.65
CA LEU A 353 0.44 12.89 35.02
C LEU A 353 -0.13 13.79 33.90
N GLN A 354 0.70 14.62 33.27
CA GLN A 354 0.25 15.45 32.14
C GLN A 354 -0.25 14.59 30.97
N TYR A 355 0.47 13.52 30.66
CA TYR A 355 0.06 12.56 29.64
C TYR A 355 -1.28 11.89 29.99
N TYR A 356 -1.46 11.46 31.24
CA TYR A 356 -2.74 10.94 31.74
C TYR A 356 -3.89 11.96 31.58
N LEU A 357 -3.65 13.22 31.94
CA LEU A 357 -4.63 14.29 31.76
C LEU A 357 -4.97 14.55 30.29
N LEU A 358 -3.99 14.43 29.39
CA LEU A 358 -4.21 14.55 27.94
C LEU A 358 -5.13 13.44 27.42
N GLN A 359 -4.85 12.18 27.78
CA GLN A 359 -5.70 11.04 27.42
C GLN A 359 -7.13 11.20 27.95
N LYS A 360 -7.29 11.74 29.17
CA LYS A 360 -8.61 12.06 29.73
C LYS A 360 -9.30 13.18 28.95
N LYS A 361 -8.58 14.22 28.54
CA LYS A 361 -9.13 15.31 27.73
C LYS A 361 -9.64 14.81 26.37
N GLU A 362 -8.89 13.92 25.71
CA GLU A 362 -9.30 13.29 24.44
C GLU A 362 -10.59 12.47 24.58
N LYS A 363 -10.82 11.86 25.76
CA LYS A 363 -12.06 11.16 26.11
C LYS A 363 -13.20 12.09 26.55
N GLY A 364 -13.04 13.42 26.44
CA GLY A 364 -14.09 14.40 26.75
C GLY A 364 -14.13 14.90 28.20
N TYR A 365 -13.16 14.54 29.06
CA TYR A 365 -13.12 15.03 30.44
C TYR A 365 -12.48 16.43 30.52
N ARG A 366 -13.09 17.32 31.30
CA ARG A 366 -12.57 18.66 31.61
C ARG A 366 -12.11 18.73 33.06
N LEU A 367 -10.84 19.06 33.30
CA LEU A 367 -10.30 19.16 34.65
C LEU A 367 -10.86 20.39 35.38
N LYS A 368 -11.41 20.20 36.59
CA LYS A 368 -11.91 21.29 37.46
C LYS A 368 -10.95 21.61 38.60
N ARG A 369 -10.46 20.59 39.30
CA ARG A 369 -9.55 20.74 40.44
C ARG A 369 -8.46 19.68 40.40
N LYS A 370 -7.26 20.10 40.77
CA LYS A 370 -6.07 19.25 40.85
C LYS A 370 -5.39 19.48 42.21
N GLY A 371 -5.41 18.48 43.07
CA GLY A 371 -4.54 18.41 44.25
C GLY A 371 -3.49 17.33 44.00
N THR A 372 -2.21 17.63 44.22
CA THR A 372 -1.12 16.66 44.01
C THR A 372 -0.16 16.67 45.18
N THR A 373 0.21 15.48 45.63
CA THR A 373 1.19 15.25 46.69
C THR A 373 2.31 14.38 46.14
N PHE A 374 3.54 14.72 46.50
CA PHE A 374 4.73 13.95 46.13
C PHE A 374 5.43 13.51 47.41
N GLU A 375 5.69 12.22 47.51
CA GLU A 375 6.31 11.60 48.68
C GLU A 375 7.51 10.77 48.25
N SER A 376 8.59 10.85 49.01
CA SER A 376 9.79 10.01 48.84
C SER A 376 9.73 8.89 49.86
N GLY A 377 9.40 7.68 49.43
CA GLY A 377 9.27 6.51 50.31
C GLY A 377 10.37 5.50 50.03
N GLY A 378 11.33 5.33 50.95
CA GLY A 378 12.33 4.25 50.89
C GLY A 378 12.99 4.09 49.51
N MET A 379 12.61 3.03 48.78
CA MET A 379 13.13 2.63 47.47
C MET A 379 12.43 3.29 46.25
N ALA A 380 11.35 4.06 46.44
CA ALA A 380 10.57 4.65 45.35
C ALA A 380 10.09 6.07 45.66
N TYR A 381 9.74 6.81 44.61
CA TYR A 381 9.00 8.05 44.68
C TYR A 381 7.54 7.78 44.36
N GLN A 382 6.63 8.32 45.17
CA GLN A 382 5.20 8.19 44.97
C GLN A 382 4.59 9.55 44.62
N TYR A 383 3.70 9.55 43.63
CA TYR A 383 2.96 10.72 43.20
C TYR A 383 1.47 10.41 43.29
N GLN A 384 0.78 11.13 44.16
CA GLN A 384 -0.66 11.00 44.36
C GLN A 384 -1.37 12.25 43.88
N GLY A 385 -2.50 12.07 43.18
CA GLY A 385 -3.30 13.16 42.62
C GLY A 385 -4.77 12.98 42.95
N ASN A 386 -5.36 13.92 43.69
CA ASN A 386 -6.80 14.02 43.86
C ASN A 386 -7.36 14.91 42.75
N LEU A 387 -7.97 14.28 41.74
CA LEU A 387 -8.45 14.95 40.53
C LEU A 387 -9.98 15.01 40.53
N ILE A 388 -10.52 16.16 40.13
CA ILE A 388 -11.96 16.34 39.92
C ILE A 388 -12.17 16.72 38.46
N PHE A 389 -12.89 15.87 37.73
CA PHE A 389 -13.23 16.05 36.33
C PHE A 389 -14.70 16.39 36.14
N LEU A 390 -14.99 17.13 35.08
CA LEU A 390 -16.32 17.39 34.56
C LEU A 390 -16.46 16.60 33.26
N LYS A 391 -17.50 15.78 33.14
CA LYS A 391 -17.77 15.00 31.93
C LYS A 391 -19.24 15.07 31.56
N GLU A 392 -19.50 15.42 30.30
CA GLU A 392 -20.82 15.31 29.71
C GLU A 392 -21.17 13.84 29.48
N GLN A 393 -22.43 13.48 29.74
CA GLN A 393 -22.91 12.11 29.64
C GLN A 393 -23.53 11.88 28.26
N GLU A 394 -23.08 10.84 27.55
CA GLU A 394 -23.53 10.53 26.19
C GLU A 394 -24.11 9.12 26.07
N LYS A 395 -24.14 8.36 27.16
CA LYS A 395 -24.61 6.98 27.15
C LYS A 395 -26.13 6.86 27.19
N TYR A 396 -26.66 6.17 26.19
CA TYR A 396 -28.08 5.86 26.07
C TYR A 396 -28.41 4.44 26.50
N LYS A 397 -29.47 4.29 27.31
CA LYS A 397 -30.07 3.01 27.70
C LYS A 397 -31.36 2.81 26.91
N LYS A 398 -31.48 1.68 26.19
CA LYS A 398 -32.69 1.32 25.46
C LYS A 398 -33.87 1.18 26.43
N ILE A 399 -35.05 1.62 25.99
CA ILE A 399 -36.30 1.42 26.72
C ILE A 399 -36.69 -0.06 26.59
N SER A 400 -36.85 -0.76 27.73
CA SER A 400 -37.24 -2.18 27.75
C SER A 400 -38.64 -2.37 27.16
N SER A 401 -38.82 -3.40 26.32
CA SER A 401 -40.11 -3.76 25.71
C SER A 401 -41.18 -4.16 26.74
N LYS A 402 -40.79 -4.53 27.97
CA LYS A 402 -41.73 -4.91 29.03
C LYS A 402 -42.62 -3.74 29.50
N ASN A 403 -42.13 -2.50 29.40
CA ASN A 403 -42.90 -1.28 29.76
C ASN A 403 -43.76 -0.72 28.60
N ARG A 404 -43.72 -1.32 27.40
CA ARG A 404 -44.64 -0.96 26.30
C ARG A 404 -46.01 -1.59 26.49
N ASN A 405 -46.08 -2.76 27.13
CA ASN A 405 -47.30 -3.57 27.23
C ASN A 405 -48.18 -3.24 28.46
N ASP A 406 -47.75 -2.35 29.37
CA ASP A 406 -48.58 -1.94 30.52
C ASP A 406 -49.80 -1.07 30.11
N ARG A 407 -49.89 -0.69 28.84
CA ARG A 407 -51.07 -0.01 28.26
C ARG A 407 -52.09 -0.94 27.62
N GLU A 408 -51.65 -2.00 26.92
CA GLU A 408 -52.61 -2.93 26.27
C GLU A 408 -53.51 -3.64 27.30
N LYS A 409 -53.02 -3.88 28.53
CA LYS A 409 -53.84 -4.51 29.58
C LYS A 409 -54.79 -3.57 30.34
N ARG A 410 -54.68 -2.25 30.19
CA ARG A 410 -55.57 -1.29 30.90
C ARG A 410 -56.73 -0.78 30.06
N THR A 411 -56.66 -0.94 28.73
CA THR A 411 -57.75 -0.56 27.81
C THR A 411 -58.81 -1.66 27.63
N ASP A 412 -58.55 -2.90 28.07
CA ASP A 412 -59.46 -4.03 27.87
C ASP A 412 -60.39 -4.30 29.06
N GLY A 413 -60.42 -3.40 30.05
CA GLY A 413 -61.06 -3.62 31.36
C GLY A 413 -62.36 -2.85 31.62
N ASP A 414 -62.98 -2.22 30.62
CA ASP A 414 -64.27 -1.57 30.81
C ASP A 414 -65.14 -1.65 29.54
N ASN A 415 -65.85 -2.77 29.42
CA ASN A 415 -67.01 -2.90 28.54
C ASN A 415 -68.06 -3.75 29.27
N GLY A 416 -68.50 -3.24 30.42
CA GLY A 416 -69.74 -3.67 31.07
C GLY A 416 -70.93 -2.97 30.43
N ASN A 417 -71.54 -3.58 29.43
CA ASN A 417 -72.77 -3.10 28.83
C ASN A 417 -73.95 -3.39 29.77
N GLY A 418 -74.44 -2.36 30.45
CA GLY A 418 -75.71 -2.36 31.17
C GLY A 418 -76.70 -1.45 30.45
N ASN A 419 -77.50 -2.05 29.55
CA ASN A 419 -78.93 -1.80 29.33
C ASN A 419 -79.47 -2.75 28.26
#